data_AF-A0A2C6A898-F1
#
_entry.id   AF-A0A2C6A898-F1
#
_cell.length_a   1.000
_cell.length_b   1.000
_cell.length_c   1.000
_cell.angle_alpha   90.00
_cell.angle_beta   90.00
_cell.angle_gamma   90.00
#
_symmetry.space_group_name_H-M   'P 1'
#
loop_
_entity.id
_entity.type
_entity.pdbx_description
1 polymer ?
#
loop_
_entity_poly.entity_id
_entity_poly.type
_entity_poly.pdbx_seq_one_letter_code
_entity_poly.pdbx_strand_id
1 'polypeptide(L)'
;MDEDDSGDRSRSAGHLADPSCPRPADNAACQDSLPFTIRLVDRDTVPALLPATFRSDQGDLKVSSRDVWRCIISELDLDRLSSIHRWLWVAGLPRLPRPLHRQLVLGRDLVITELMDMHLVWAPGRIFLKPVPRFLLEPEFWSDYLACRCPRGQACDHRRLRRRALGFLFSYTALVSHESDFRIALKTDLLPPEVRWPQWRTFVEQIHMRTHDMRANIDRRFYHGELRLSRLNKIYSLYQTPLRAYASSWDSYGAFFRDNFTFLASATVYIAVVLTAMQVGLATKALGGNDAFQSASSVFTVFAILGPLIAASAIVLVFCLMFVSNLAYAVTAKRRRLDRKRNAESP
;
A
#
# COMPACT_ATOMS: atom_id res chain seq x y z
N MET A 1 -60.59 -16.72 36.29
CA MET A 1 -60.12 -16.08 37.53
C MET A 1 -58.69 -16.55 37.67
N ASP A 2 -57.80 -15.56 37.61
CA ASP A 2 -56.36 -15.57 37.89
C ASP A 2 -55.39 -16.02 36.79
N GLU A 3 -54.67 -14.99 36.33
CA GLU A 3 -53.43 -14.93 35.56
C GLU A 3 -52.27 -15.65 36.28
N ASP A 4 -51.31 -16.22 35.54
CA ASP A 4 -49.92 -15.81 35.73
C ASP A 4 -49.05 -16.03 34.48
N ASP A 5 -48.16 -15.08 34.32
CA ASP A 5 -47.28 -14.72 33.23
C ASP A 5 -45.97 -15.55 33.24
N SER A 6 -45.22 -15.51 32.12
CA SER A 6 -43.75 -15.42 32.03
C SER A 6 -43.04 -16.35 31.02
N GLY A 7 -42.72 -15.76 29.85
CA GLY A 7 -41.32 -15.51 29.47
C GLY A 7 -40.50 -16.61 28.80
N ASP A 8 -40.66 -16.75 27.47
CA ASP A 8 -39.68 -17.40 26.59
C ASP A 8 -38.43 -16.50 26.41
N ARG A 9 -37.28 -16.92 26.96
CA ARG A 9 -35.97 -16.31 26.72
C ARG A 9 -35.13 -17.21 25.82
N SER A 10 -35.01 -16.77 24.57
CA SER A 10 -34.08 -17.27 23.58
C SER A 10 -32.63 -17.22 24.10
N ARG A 11 -31.98 -18.39 24.17
CA ARG A 11 -30.56 -18.52 24.51
C ARG A 11 -29.69 -18.10 23.33
N SER A 12 -28.94 -17.03 23.53
CA SER A 12 -27.91 -16.50 22.63
C SER A 12 -26.76 -17.49 22.46
N ALA A 13 -26.34 -17.70 21.21
CA ALA A 13 -25.20 -18.53 20.83
C ALA A 13 -23.88 -17.89 21.29
N GLY A 14 -23.14 -18.63 22.13
CA GLY A 14 -21.83 -18.22 22.62
C GLY A 14 -20.80 -18.09 21.50
N HIS A 15 -20.14 -16.93 21.43
CA HIS A 15 -18.93 -16.71 20.65
C HIS A 15 -17.80 -17.62 21.16
N LEU A 16 -17.29 -18.49 20.30
CA LEU A 16 -16.12 -19.32 20.57
C LEU A 16 -14.85 -18.42 20.55
N ALA A 17 -14.36 -18.06 21.73
CA ALA A 17 -13.01 -17.52 21.89
C ALA A 17 -11.98 -18.64 21.73
N ASP A 18 -10.84 -18.32 21.11
CA ASP A 18 -9.71 -19.21 20.87
C ASP A 18 -9.21 -19.88 22.18
N PRO A 19 -9.16 -21.22 22.28
CA PRO A 19 -8.78 -21.93 23.51
C PRO A 19 -7.30 -21.80 23.92
N SER A 20 -6.47 -21.10 23.12
CA SER A 20 -5.05 -20.89 23.41
C SER A 20 -4.75 -19.84 24.50
N CYS A 21 -5.75 -19.08 24.95
CA CYS A 21 -5.53 -17.91 25.80
C CYS A 21 -5.89 -18.21 27.28
N PRO A 22 -4.95 -18.10 28.24
CA PRO A 22 -5.26 -18.36 29.65
C PRO A 22 -6.24 -17.31 30.21
N ARG A 23 -7.20 -17.76 31.02
CA ARG A 23 -8.14 -16.91 31.78
C ARG A 23 -7.41 -16.18 32.92
N PRO A 24 -7.88 -14.99 33.33
CA PRO A 24 -7.06 -14.06 34.09
C PRO A 24 -6.93 -14.49 35.55
N ALA A 25 -5.69 -14.59 36.02
CA ALA A 25 -5.33 -14.41 37.42
C ALA A 25 -4.87 -12.96 37.60
N ASP A 26 -5.32 -12.34 38.68
CA ASP A 26 -5.11 -10.95 39.07
C ASP A 26 -3.68 -10.47 38.86
N ASN A 27 -3.50 -9.57 37.89
CA ASN A 27 -2.35 -8.68 37.78
C ASN A 27 -2.79 -7.49 36.93
N ALA A 28 -2.50 -6.28 37.39
CA ALA A 28 -2.72 -5.01 36.71
C ALA A 28 -1.87 -4.91 35.42
N ALA A 29 -2.20 -5.74 34.44
CA ALA A 29 -1.52 -5.86 33.16
C ALA A 29 -1.92 -4.69 32.27
N CYS A 30 -0.90 -4.02 31.74
CA CYS A 30 -0.94 -2.92 30.78
C CYS A 30 -2.06 -3.04 29.73
N GLN A 31 -3.26 -2.55 30.04
CA GLN A 31 -4.35 -2.45 29.06
C GLN A 31 -4.08 -1.25 28.16
N ASP A 32 -3.97 -1.51 26.86
CA ASP A 32 -3.90 -0.45 25.86
C ASP A 32 -5.21 0.35 25.90
N SER A 33 -5.13 1.59 26.38
CA SER A 33 -6.29 2.49 26.45
C SER A 33 -6.92 2.71 25.06
N LEU A 34 -8.25 2.87 25.00
CA LEU A 34 -8.94 3.13 23.75
C LEU A 34 -8.39 4.38 23.04
N PRO A 35 -8.25 4.33 21.70
CA PRO A 35 -7.69 5.46 20.95
C PRO A 35 -8.64 6.66 20.88
N PHE A 36 -9.95 6.41 20.92
CA PHE A 36 -11.00 7.40 20.93
C PHE A 36 -12.23 6.80 21.62
N THR A 37 -13.14 7.65 22.09
CA THR A 37 -14.38 7.27 22.80
C THR A 37 -15.63 7.71 22.04
N ILE A 38 -15.49 8.67 21.12
CA ILE A 38 -16.60 9.13 20.29
C ILE A 38 -17.02 8.04 19.30
N ARG A 39 -18.33 7.87 19.10
CA ARG A 39 -18.88 7.00 18.05
C ARG A 39 -19.17 7.80 16.80
N LEU A 40 -18.64 7.33 15.67
CA LEU A 40 -18.82 7.98 14.37
C LEU A 40 -19.81 7.22 13.46
N VAL A 41 -20.15 5.97 13.79
CA VAL A 41 -21.02 5.09 13.00
C VAL A 41 -22.16 4.60 13.89
N ASP A 42 -23.29 4.23 13.26
CA ASP A 42 -24.45 3.66 13.94
C ASP A 42 -24.13 2.31 14.59
N ARG A 43 -24.95 1.94 15.58
CA ARG A 43 -24.74 0.75 16.39
C ARG A 43 -25.07 -0.52 15.60
N ASP A 44 -24.06 -1.04 14.92
CA ASP A 44 -24.13 -2.32 14.22
C ASP A 44 -23.33 -3.40 14.97
N THR A 45 -23.71 -4.66 14.76
CA THR A 45 -22.89 -5.78 15.24
C THR A 45 -21.56 -5.83 14.50
N VAL A 46 -20.46 -6.19 15.18
CA VAL A 46 -19.12 -6.27 14.57
C VAL A 46 -19.10 -7.03 13.22
N PRO A 47 -19.79 -8.18 13.06
CA PRO A 47 -19.81 -8.89 11.77
C PRO A 47 -20.46 -8.08 10.63
N ALA A 48 -21.39 -7.19 10.93
CA ALA A 48 -22.04 -6.33 9.92
C ALA A 48 -21.12 -5.17 9.45
N LEU A 49 -20.11 -4.82 10.25
CA LEU A 49 -19.13 -3.79 9.91
C LEU A 49 -17.94 -4.31 9.08
N LEU A 50 -17.83 -5.63 8.94
CA LEU A 50 -16.77 -6.28 8.17
C LEU A 50 -17.16 -6.42 6.68
N PRO A 51 -16.18 -6.50 5.77
CA PRO A 51 -16.43 -6.88 4.38
C PRO A 51 -17.18 -8.22 4.30
N ALA A 52 -17.96 -8.46 3.25
CA ALA A 52 -18.68 -9.72 3.09
C ALA A 52 -17.75 -10.95 3.01
N THR A 53 -16.62 -10.79 2.32
CA THR A 53 -15.63 -11.85 2.11
C THR A 53 -14.22 -11.29 2.05
N PHE A 54 -13.24 -12.12 2.39
CA PHE A 54 -11.82 -11.82 2.19
C PHE A 54 -11.12 -12.98 1.46
N ARG A 55 -9.94 -12.70 0.90
CA ARG A 55 -9.10 -13.71 0.25
C ARG A 55 -8.05 -14.19 1.25
N SER A 56 -7.96 -15.50 1.44
CA SER A 56 -6.87 -16.09 2.22
C SER A 56 -5.54 -16.00 1.45
N ASP A 57 -4.41 -16.14 2.15
CA ASP A 57 -3.07 -16.24 1.54
C ASP A 57 -2.96 -17.30 0.43
N GLN A 58 -3.83 -18.31 0.49
CA GLN A 58 -3.92 -19.39 -0.49
C GLN A 58 -4.71 -19.03 -1.76
N GLY A 59 -5.34 -17.85 -1.79
CA GLY A 59 -6.19 -17.36 -2.89
C GLY A 59 -7.66 -17.74 -2.78
N ASP A 60 -8.04 -18.50 -1.75
CA ASP A 60 -9.41 -18.98 -1.53
C ASP A 60 -10.29 -17.87 -0.93
N LEU A 61 -11.55 -17.85 -1.36
CA LEU A 61 -12.56 -16.91 -0.87
C LEU A 61 -13.13 -17.42 0.46
N LYS A 62 -13.13 -16.58 1.49
CA LYS A 62 -13.68 -16.90 2.81
C LYS A 62 -14.69 -15.84 3.25
N VAL A 63 -15.71 -16.28 3.99
CA VAL A 63 -16.72 -15.39 4.58
C VAL A 63 -16.16 -14.76 5.85
N SER A 64 -16.20 -13.43 5.95
CA SER A 64 -15.54 -12.69 7.03
C SER A 64 -16.14 -12.96 8.40
N SER A 65 -17.47 -13.15 8.48
CA SER A 65 -18.15 -13.47 9.75
C SER A 65 -17.73 -14.81 10.35
N ARG A 66 -17.17 -15.73 9.55
CA ARG A 66 -16.69 -17.04 10.04
C ARG A 66 -15.24 -17.00 10.53
N ASP A 67 -14.46 -16.03 10.09
CA ASP A 67 -13.03 -15.92 10.39
C ASP A 67 -12.62 -14.44 10.49
N VAL A 68 -13.20 -13.78 11.50
CA VAL A 68 -13.06 -12.33 11.72
C VAL A 68 -11.60 -11.94 11.87
N TRP A 69 -10.82 -12.72 12.63
CA TRP A 69 -9.41 -12.43 12.87
C TRP A 69 -8.58 -12.40 11.57
N ARG A 70 -8.73 -13.40 10.70
CA ARG A 70 -8.00 -13.40 9.42
C ARG A 70 -8.50 -12.33 8.47
N CYS A 71 -9.78 -11.98 8.52
CA CYS A 71 -10.31 -10.83 7.79
C CYS A 71 -9.58 -9.55 8.21
N ILE A 72 -9.42 -9.31 9.51
CA ILE A 72 -8.73 -8.12 10.04
C ILE A 72 -7.25 -8.09 9.63
N ILE A 73 -6.57 -9.23 9.72
CA ILE A 73 -5.17 -9.35 9.26
C ILE A 73 -5.06 -8.98 7.77
N SER A 74 -5.96 -9.52 6.94
CA SER A 74 -6.00 -9.24 5.50
C SER A 74 -6.32 -7.77 5.20
N GLU A 75 -7.28 -7.17 5.91
CA GLU A 75 -7.71 -5.78 5.72
C GLU A 75 -6.63 -4.77 6.12
N LEU A 76 -5.79 -5.11 7.11
CA LEU A 76 -4.69 -4.28 7.60
C LEU A 76 -3.33 -4.81 7.13
N ASP A 77 -3.27 -5.54 6.02
CA ASP A 77 -2.02 -6.09 5.51
C ASP A 77 -1.10 -5.02 4.92
N LEU A 78 0.15 -5.01 5.39
CA LEU A 78 1.23 -4.14 4.92
C LEU A 78 2.52 -4.94 4.72
N ASP A 79 2.46 -6.27 4.65
CA ASP A 79 3.64 -7.13 4.59
C ASP A 79 4.48 -6.84 3.35
N ARG A 80 3.81 -6.52 2.24
CA ARG A 80 4.44 -6.06 0.99
C ARG A 80 5.25 -4.77 1.17
N LEU A 81 4.79 -3.80 1.95
CA LEU A 81 5.59 -2.59 2.18
C LEU A 81 6.59 -2.75 3.32
N SER A 82 6.28 -3.63 4.26
CA SER A 82 7.16 -3.97 5.38
C SER A 82 8.46 -4.62 4.88
N SER A 83 8.40 -5.47 3.85
CA SER A 83 9.58 -6.11 3.25
C SER A 83 10.56 -5.12 2.61
N ILE A 84 10.07 -4.04 2.02
CA ILE A 84 10.89 -3.01 1.37
C ILE A 84 11.06 -1.76 2.24
N HIS A 85 10.75 -1.85 3.54
CA HIS A 85 10.69 -0.69 4.43
C HIS A 85 11.96 0.18 4.38
N ARG A 86 13.14 -0.46 4.30
CA ARG A 86 14.46 0.21 4.20
C ARG A 86 14.61 1.12 2.97
N TRP A 87 13.81 0.90 1.93
CA TRP A 87 13.88 1.64 0.65
C TRP A 87 12.71 2.60 0.45
N LEU A 88 11.73 2.64 1.36
CA LEU A 88 10.54 3.49 1.19
C LEU A 88 10.86 4.98 1.07
N TRP A 89 11.97 5.44 1.66
CA TRP A 89 12.46 6.81 1.53
C TRP A 89 12.75 7.20 0.06
N VAL A 90 13.09 6.22 -0.80
CA VAL A 90 13.25 6.44 -2.24
C VAL A 90 11.88 6.73 -2.87
N ALA A 91 10.84 6.01 -2.45
CA ALA A 91 9.49 6.13 -3.00
C ALA A 91 8.70 7.33 -2.46
N GLY A 92 8.99 7.84 -1.27
CA GLY A 92 8.31 8.98 -0.68
C GLY A 92 9.04 9.61 0.49
N LEU A 93 8.89 10.92 0.63
CA LEU A 93 9.46 11.69 1.74
C LEU A 93 8.73 11.36 3.06
N PRO A 94 9.43 11.42 4.21
CA PRO A 94 8.81 11.26 5.52
C PRO A 94 8.03 12.53 5.89
N ARG A 95 6.89 12.74 5.23
CA ARG A 95 5.99 13.88 5.42
C ARG A 95 4.56 13.39 5.48
N LEU A 96 3.72 14.14 6.19
CA LEU A 96 2.28 13.91 6.20
C LEU A 96 1.71 13.98 4.77
N PRO A 97 0.64 13.20 4.47
CA PRO A 97 -0.05 13.32 3.20
C PRO A 97 -0.67 14.69 3.05
N ARG A 98 -0.77 15.18 1.80
CA ARG A 98 -1.45 16.46 1.54
C ARG A 98 -2.97 16.28 1.64
N PRO A 99 -3.72 17.29 2.13
CA PRO A 99 -5.18 17.24 2.22
C PRO A 99 -5.87 16.96 0.87
N LEU A 100 -7.09 16.45 0.90
CA LEU A 100 -7.84 15.99 -0.28
C LEU A 100 -8.03 17.09 -1.34
N HIS A 101 -8.43 18.29 -0.94
CA HIS A 101 -8.59 19.44 -1.85
C HIS A 101 -7.27 19.73 -2.59
N ARG A 102 -6.13 19.57 -1.91
CA ARG A 102 -4.81 19.78 -2.52
C ARG A 102 -4.44 18.67 -3.49
N GLN A 103 -4.93 17.43 -3.29
CA GLN A 103 -4.78 16.37 -4.29
C GLN A 103 -5.49 16.74 -5.60
N LEU A 104 -6.71 17.31 -5.50
CA LEU A 104 -7.47 17.77 -6.67
C LEU A 104 -6.77 18.93 -7.39
N VAL A 105 -6.21 19.90 -6.66
CA VAL A 105 -5.41 21.00 -7.23
C VAL A 105 -4.18 20.49 -8.00
N LEU A 106 -3.61 19.36 -7.56
CA LEU A 106 -2.48 18.71 -8.27
C LEU A 106 -2.93 17.92 -9.51
N GLY A 107 -4.21 17.98 -9.88
CA GLY A 107 -4.79 17.24 -11.01
C GLY A 107 -4.79 15.73 -10.78
N ARG A 108 -4.95 15.28 -9.52
CA ARG A 108 -5.03 13.85 -9.19
C ARG A 108 -6.48 13.44 -8.94
N ASP A 109 -6.91 12.43 -9.66
CA ASP A 109 -8.15 11.73 -9.38
C ASP A 109 -8.02 10.88 -8.10
N LEU A 110 -9.06 10.88 -7.28
CA LEU A 110 -9.14 10.07 -6.07
C LEU A 110 -9.69 8.69 -6.44
N VAL A 111 -8.85 7.66 -6.41
CA VAL A 111 -9.20 6.29 -6.80
C VAL A 111 -9.31 5.41 -5.58
N ILE A 112 -10.48 4.79 -5.39
CA ILE A 112 -10.73 3.85 -4.29
C ILE A 112 -9.89 2.58 -4.46
N THR A 113 -9.28 2.11 -3.37
CA THR A 113 -8.60 0.81 -3.32
C THR A 113 -8.87 0.12 -1.99
N GLU A 114 -9.20 -1.16 -1.97
CA GLU A 114 -9.33 -1.88 -0.69
C GLU A 114 -8.00 -2.38 -0.14
N LEU A 115 -6.90 -2.21 -0.87
CA LEU A 115 -5.58 -2.65 -0.45
C LEU A 115 -4.92 -1.61 0.45
N MET A 116 -4.66 -1.99 1.70
CA MET A 116 -4.00 -1.13 2.69
C MET A 116 -2.59 -0.70 2.25
N ASP A 117 -1.88 -1.56 1.53
CA ASP A 117 -0.56 -1.27 0.97
C ASP A 117 -0.60 -0.32 -0.25
N MET A 118 -1.77 -0.05 -0.82
CA MET A 118 -1.97 0.94 -1.88
C MET A 118 -2.48 2.29 -1.36
N HIS A 119 -2.90 2.37 -0.10
CA HIS A 119 -3.30 3.64 0.51
C HIS A 119 -2.14 4.66 0.45
N LEU A 120 -2.42 5.87 -0.05
CA LEU A 120 -1.49 6.97 -0.32
C LEU A 120 -0.41 6.67 -1.38
N VAL A 121 -0.60 5.64 -2.20
CA VAL A 121 0.23 5.44 -3.39
C VAL A 121 -0.31 6.30 -4.52
N TRP A 122 0.54 7.01 -5.26
CA TRP A 122 0.11 7.86 -6.37
C TRP A 122 0.88 7.57 -7.66
N ALA A 123 0.19 7.82 -8.77
CA ALA A 123 0.71 7.75 -10.13
C ALA A 123 0.34 9.06 -10.87
N PRO A 124 0.90 9.34 -12.06
CA PRO A 124 0.48 10.51 -12.82
C PRO A 124 -1.05 10.56 -12.99
N GLY A 125 -1.64 11.68 -12.59
CA GLY A 125 -3.09 11.93 -12.66
C GLY A 125 -3.96 11.21 -11.63
N ARG A 126 -3.41 10.40 -10.70
CA ARG A 126 -4.24 9.66 -9.74
C ARG A 126 -3.56 9.35 -8.40
N ILE A 127 -4.35 9.26 -7.34
CA ILE A 127 -3.92 8.76 -6.03
C ILE A 127 -4.87 7.66 -5.56
N PHE A 128 -4.31 6.59 -5.02
CA PHE A 128 -5.06 5.46 -4.49
C PHE A 128 -5.30 5.67 -3.00
N LEU A 129 -6.57 5.62 -2.59
CA LEU A 129 -7.00 5.82 -1.22
C LEU A 129 -7.93 4.69 -0.81
N LYS A 130 -7.57 4.00 0.29
CA LYS A 130 -8.46 3.05 0.95
C LYS A 130 -9.50 3.76 1.80
N PRO A 131 -10.82 3.58 1.57
CA PRO A 131 -11.89 4.10 2.43
C PRO A 131 -11.69 3.68 3.88
N VAL A 132 -12.13 4.50 4.83
CA VAL A 132 -12.04 4.13 6.24
C VAL A 132 -13.00 2.98 6.53
N PRO A 133 -12.52 1.78 6.91
CA PRO A 133 -13.40 0.67 7.23
C PRO A 133 -14.24 1.02 8.45
N ARG A 134 -15.55 0.74 8.40
CA ARG A 134 -16.50 1.10 9.46
C ARG A 134 -16.10 0.52 10.82
N PHE A 135 -15.58 -0.71 10.85
CA PHE A 135 -15.12 -1.35 12.07
C PHE A 135 -13.98 -0.57 12.77
N LEU A 136 -13.16 0.21 12.05
CA LEU A 136 -12.11 1.03 12.69
C LEU A 136 -12.66 2.28 13.36
N LEU A 137 -13.90 2.67 13.07
CA LEU A 137 -14.59 3.81 13.66
C LEU A 137 -15.48 3.42 14.85
N GLU A 138 -15.58 2.13 15.17
CA GLU A 138 -16.30 1.61 16.34
C GLU A 138 -15.34 1.40 17.51
N PRO A 139 -15.45 2.14 18.64
CA PRO A 139 -14.54 2.01 19.77
C PRO A 139 -14.47 0.59 20.37
N GLU A 140 -15.60 -0.12 20.44
CA GLU A 140 -15.68 -1.48 21.03
C GLU A 140 -14.85 -2.48 20.21
N PHE A 141 -14.74 -2.29 18.89
CA PHE A 141 -13.89 -3.12 18.04
C PHE A 141 -12.41 -3.09 18.48
N TRP A 142 -11.93 -1.94 18.97
CA TRP A 142 -10.54 -1.79 19.39
C TRP A 142 -10.23 -2.56 20.68
N SER A 143 -11.16 -2.63 21.63
CA SER A 143 -10.98 -3.44 22.84
C SER A 143 -11.03 -4.93 22.54
N ASP A 144 -11.87 -5.32 21.58
CA ASP A 144 -12.17 -6.72 21.32
C ASP A 144 -11.10 -7.39 20.44
N TYR A 145 -10.63 -6.68 19.40
CA TYR A 145 -9.74 -7.26 18.39
C TYR A 145 -8.35 -6.62 18.32
N LEU A 146 -8.17 -5.36 18.77
CA LEU A 146 -6.90 -4.63 18.63
C LEU A 146 -6.20 -4.35 19.96
N ALA A 147 -6.75 -4.77 21.09
CA ALA A 147 -6.10 -4.61 22.40
C ALA A 147 -5.08 -5.72 22.63
N CYS A 148 -3.84 -5.35 22.92
CA CYS A 148 -2.80 -6.31 23.29
C CYS A 148 -2.90 -6.61 24.80
N ARG A 149 -2.97 -7.88 25.17
CA ARG A 149 -2.90 -8.34 26.57
C ARG A 149 -1.53 -8.92 26.95
N CYS A 150 -0.57 -8.92 26.02
CA CYS A 150 0.76 -9.47 26.25
C CYS A 150 1.64 -8.51 27.09
N PRO A 151 2.64 -9.04 27.82
CA PRO A 151 3.61 -8.23 28.55
C PRO A 151 4.36 -7.23 27.66
N ARG A 152 4.71 -6.06 28.21
CA ARG A 152 5.49 -5.03 27.49
C ARG A 152 6.83 -5.61 27.03
N GLY A 153 7.07 -5.60 25.71
CA GLY A 153 8.34 -6.00 25.10
C GLY A 153 8.24 -7.23 24.19
N GLN A 154 7.16 -8.01 24.27
CA GLN A 154 6.96 -9.14 23.38
C GLN A 154 6.35 -8.70 22.04
N ALA A 155 6.77 -9.34 20.94
CA ALA A 155 6.12 -9.18 19.64
C ALA A 155 4.72 -9.81 19.71
N CYS A 156 3.70 -9.01 19.43
CA CYS A 156 2.30 -9.42 19.46
C CYS A 156 1.61 -8.91 18.19
N ASP A 157 0.89 -9.78 17.49
CA ASP A 157 0.19 -9.43 16.27
C ASP A 157 -0.91 -8.39 16.52
N HIS A 158 -1.64 -8.46 17.63
CA HIS A 158 -2.60 -7.43 18.02
C HIS A 158 -1.95 -6.06 18.11
N ARG A 159 -0.78 -5.96 18.76
CA ARG A 159 -0.04 -4.68 18.86
C ARG A 159 0.44 -4.18 17.50
N ARG A 160 0.85 -5.09 16.62
CA ARG A 160 1.25 -4.77 15.23
C ARG A 160 0.06 -4.21 14.44
N LEU A 161 -1.08 -4.92 14.43
CA LEU A 161 -2.30 -4.50 13.74
C LEU A 161 -2.84 -3.19 14.31
N ARG A 162 -2.82 -3.02 15.64
CA ARG A 162 -3.19 -1.77 16.30
C ARG A 162 -2.38 -0.58 15.80
N ARG A 163 -1.05 -0.72 15.70
CA ARG A 163 -0.16 0.32 15.16
C ARG A 163 -0.44 0.65 13.70
N ARG A 164 -0.78 -0.36 12.89
CA ARG A 164 -1.18 -0.17 11.49
C ARG A 164 -2.50 0.58 11.38
N ALA A 165 -3.50 0.17 12.13
CA ALA A 165 -4.81 0.83 12.19
C ALA A 165 -4.69 2.29 12.66
N LEU A 166 -3.89 2.56 13.72
CA LEU A 166 -3.64 3.93 14.18
C LEU A 166 -2.93 4.77 13.13
N GLY A 167 -1.91 4.23 12.46
CA GLY A 167 -1.23 4.94 11.39
C GLY A 167 -2.14 5.31 10.22
N PHE A 168 -3.06 4.41 9.88
CA PHE A 168 -4.06 4.64 8.85
C PHE A 168 -5.12 5.67 9.25
N LEU A 169 -5.65 5.62 10.46
CA LEU A 169 -6.56 6.67 10.92
C LEU A 169 -5.84 8.03 11.01
N PHE A 170 -4.57 8.01 11.42
CA PHE A 170 -3.74 9.20 11.47
C PHE A 170 -3.46 9.79 10.08
N SER A 171 -3.31 9.00 9.02
CA SER A 171 -3.21 9.58 7.67
C SER A 171 -4.49 10.31 7.27
N TYR A 172 -5.65 9.82 7.71
CA TYR A 172 -6.93 10.48 7.45
C TYR A 172 -7.11 11.83 8.16
N THR A 173 -6.53 12.02 9.35
CA THR A 173 -6.56 13.33 10.02
C THR A 173 -5.80 14.40 9.20
N ALA A 174 -4.76 13.99 8.48
CA ALA A 174 -4.00 14.85 7.56
C ALA A 174 -4.65 14.99 6.18
N LEU A 175 -5.40 13.99 5.70
CA LEU A 175 -6.16 14.07 4.45
C LEU A 175 -7.39 14.98 4.59
N VAL A 176 -8.08 14.90 5.73
CA VAL A 176 -9.37 15.55 5.99
C VAL A 176 -9.19 16.66 7.04
N SER A 177 -8.41 17.67 6.67
CA SER A 177 -8.06 18.78 7.58
C SER A 177 -9.11 19.89 7.59
N HIS A 178 -9.76 20.16 6.47
CA HIS A 178 -10.78 21.20 6.34
C HIS A 178 -12.17 20.60 6.10
N GLU A 179 -13.21 21.41 6.35
CA GLU A 179 -14.58 21.00 6.09
C GLU A 179 -14.83 20.75 4.58
N SER A 180 -14.12 21.46 3.70
CA SER A 180 -14.11 21.16 2.26
C SER A 180 -13.57 19.76 1.96
N ASP A 181 -12.48 19.35 2.62
CA ASP A 181 -11.93 18.00 2.51
C ASP A 181 -12.91 16.96 3.01
N PHE A 182 -13.62 17.27 4.11
CA PHE A 182 -14.64 16.39 4.67
C PHE A 182 -15.77 16.13 3.68
N ARG A 183 -16.27 17.18 3.02
CA ARG A 183 -17.28 17.04 1.95
C ARG A 183 -16.75 16.26 0.75
N ILE A 184 -15.47 16.44 0.39
CA ILE A 184 -14.82 15.64 -0.67
C ILE A 184 -14.77 14.16 -0.27
N ALA A 185 -14.38 13.86 0.97
CA ALA A 185 -14.28 12.50 1.49
C ALA A 185 -15.64 11.79 1.48
N LEU A 186 -16.72 12.48 1.87
CA LEU A 186 -18.08 11.94 1.79
C LEU A 186 -18.52 11.74 0.34
N LYS A 187 -18.27 12.70 -0.55
CA LYS A 187 -18.64 12.61 -1.98
C LYS A 187 -17.91 11.47 -2.71
N THR A 188 -16.74 11.06 -2.21
CA THR A 188 -15.91 10.01 -2.81
C THR A 188 -15.96 8.70 -2.02
N ASP A 189 -16.93 8.56 -1.10
CA ASP A 189 -17.15 7.36 -0.30
C ASP A 189 -15.90 6.90 0.50
N LEU A 190 -15.00 7.84 0.83
CA LEU A 190 -13.83 7.57 1.66
C LEU A 190 -14.16 7.53 3.15
N LEU A 191 -15.23 8.24 3.55
CA LEU A 191 -15.80 8.21 4.88
C LEU A 191 -17.26 7.73 4.81
N PRO A 192 -17.74 7.00 5.83
CA PRO A 192 -19.14 6.63 5.89
C PRO A 192 -20.07 7.86 5.92
N PRO A 193 -21.23 7.82 5.25
CA PRO A 193 -22.16 8.95 5.14
C PRO A 193 -22.75 9.40 6.49
N GLU A 194 -22.71 8.52 7.50
CA GLU A 194 -23.22 8.76 8.85
C GLU A 194 -22.35 9.75 9.64
N VAL A 195 -21.07 9.88 9.26
CA VAL A 195 -20.11 10.73 9.97
C VAL A 195 -20.48 12.20 9.78
N ARG A 196 -20.49 12.97 10.88
CA ARG A 196 -20.68 14.43 10.84
C ARG A 196 -19.39 15.19 11.15
N TRP A 197 -19.26 16.40 10.59
CA TRP A 197 -18.08 17.26 10.80
C TRP A 197 -17.73 17.53 12.27
N PRO A 198 -18.69 17.86 13.18
CA PRO A 198 -18.37 18.03 14.59
C PRO A 198 -17.79 16.77 15.23
N GLN A 199 -18.33 15.59 14.90
CA GLN A 199 -17.82 14.30 15.39
C GLN A 199 -16.42 14.02 14.85
N TRP A 200 -16.19 14.32 13.57
CA TRP A 200 -14.88 14.21 12.93
C TRP A 200 -13.82 15.07 13.66
N ARG A 201 -14.14 16.32 14.01
CA ARG A 201 -13.20 17.18 14.76
C ARG A 201 -12.81 16.60 16.11
N THR A 202 -13.78 16.12 16.88
CA THR A 202 -13.51 15.47 18.18
C THR A 202 -12.71 14.18 18.00
N PHE A 203 -12.99 13.40 16.97
CA PHE A 203 -12.22 12.20 16.64
C PHE A 203 -10.76 12.53 16.31
N VAL A 204 -10.52 13.54 15.46
CA VAL A 204 -9.17 14.00 15.11
C VAL A 204 -8.39 14.42 16.35
N GLU A 205 -9.02 15.16 17.26
CA GLU A 205 -8.40 15.58 18.53
C GLU A 205 -7.96 14.38 19.38
N GLN A 206 -8.86 13.40 19.57
CA GLN A 206 -8.57 12.19 20.35
C GLN A 206 -7.45 11.33 19.72
N ILE A 207 -7.49 11.13 18.39
CA ILE A 207 -6.43 10.42 17.67
C ILE A 207 -5.10 11.17 17.77
N HIS A 208 -5.08 12.49 17.62
CA HIS A 208 -3.87 13.30 17.69
C HIS A 208 -3.20 13.21 19.07
N MET A 209 -3.97 13.31 20.16
CA MET A 209 -3.46 13.14 21.52
C MET A 209 -2.79 11.77 21.74
N ARG A 210 -3.34 10.70 21.15
CA ARG A 210 -2.79 9.34 21.27
C ARG A 210 -1.58 9.07 20.38
N THR A 211 -1.43 9.86 19.32
CA THR A 211 -0.38 9.70 18.30
C THR A 211 0.74 10.73 18.44
N HIS A 212 0.72 11.55 19.50
CA HIS A 212 1.74 12.56 19.78
C HIS A 212 3.18 11.99 19.70
N ASP A 213 3.41 10.81 20.29
CA ASP A 213 4.63 10.03 20.06
C ASP A 213 4.50 9.16 18.79
N MET A 214 4.48 9.80 17.63
CA MET A 214 4.28 9.15 16.32
C MET A 214 5.16 7.91 16.13
N ARG A 215 6.39 7.94 16.66
CA ARG A 215 7.39 6.88 16.46
C ARG A 215 7.15 5.61 17.28
N ALA A 216 6.38 5.68 18.36
CA ALA A 216 6.15 4.56 19.26
C ALA A 216 4.85 3.80 18.94
N ASN A 217 3.85 4.52 18.43
CA ASN A 217 2.45 4.09 18.38
C ASN A 217 1.94 3.79 16.96
N ILE A 218 2.69 4.14 15.91
CA ILE A 218 2.29 3.99 14.51
C ILE A 218 3.25 3.06 13.77
N ASP A 219 2.72 2.29 12.81
CA ASP A 219 3.53 1.49 11.89
C ASP A 219 4.40 2.38 11.01
N ARG A 220 5.67 1.99 10.82
CA ARG A 220 6.67 2.80 10.11
C ARG A 220 6.28 3.12 8.66
N ARG A 221 5.36 2.35 8.05
CA ARG A 221 4.76 2.66 6.75
C ARG A 221 4.18 4.07 6.68
N PHE A 222 3.53 4.53 7.74
CA PHE A 222 2.80 5.79 7.81
C PHE A 222 3.67 7.00 8.17
N TYR A 223 4.97 6.79 8.41
CA TYR A 223 5.93 7.91 8.47
C TYR A 223 6.08 8.58 7.10
N HIS A 224 5.83 7.81 6.03
CA HIS A 224 5.80 8.30 4.67
C HIS A 224 4.34 8.45 4.25
N GLY A 225 3.88 9.68 4.03
CA GLY A 225 2.54 9.94 3.52
C GLY A 225 2.41 9.41 2.09
N GLU A 226 2.78 10.23 1.10
CA GLU A 226 2.59 9.90 -0.31
C GLU A 226 3.76 9.08 -0.89
N LEU A 227 3.47 7.89 -1.42
CA LEU A 227 4.45 7.07 -2.13
C LEU A 227 4.22 7.10 -3.64
N ARG A 228 5.29 7.32 -4.41
CA ARG A 228 5.22 7.30 -5.87
C ARG A 228 5.28 5.87 -6.41
N LEU A 229 4.24 5.44 -7.11
CA LEU A 229 4.10 4.09 -7.66
C LEU A 229 5.28 3.71 -8.58
N SER A 230 5.75 4.64 -9.42
CA SER A 230 6.87 4.37 -10.32
C SER A 230 8.18 4.04 -9.59
N ARG A 231 8.40 4.62 -8.40
CA ARG A 231 9.56 4.33 -7.57
C ARG A 231 9.38 3.02 -6.80
N LEU A 232 8.17 2.75 -6.31
CA LEU A 232 7.82 1.46 -5.71
C LEU A 232 8.07 0.30 -6.67
N ASN A 233 7.61 0.43 -7.92
CA ASN A 233 7.86 -0.58 -8.97
C ASN A 233 9.37 -0.82 -9.19
N LYS A 234 10.19 0.24 -9.21
CA LYS A 234 11.64 0.11 -9.35
C LYS A 234 12.28 -0.60 -8.15
N ILE A 235 11.91 -0.23 -6.92
CA ILE A 235 12.41 -0.88 -5.69
C ILE A 235 12.06 -2.37 -5.71
N TYR A 236 10.80 -2.70 -6.02
CA TYR A 236 10.33 -4.07 -6.07
C TYR A 236 11.04 -4.90 -7.14
N SER A 237 11.19 -4.32 -8.33
CA SER A 237 11.88 -4.95 -9.45
C SER A 237 13.37 -5.21 -9.18
N LEU A 238 14.00 -4.43 -8.30
CA LEU A 238 15.43 -4.54 -7.99
C LEU A 238 15.72 -5.39 -6.75
N TYR A 239 14.86 -5.35 -5.72
CA TYR A 239 15.22 -5.85 -4.38
C TYR A 239 14.53 -7.15 -3.96
N GLN A 240 13.26 -7.37 -4.30
CA GLN A 240 12.48 -8.44 -3.64
C GLN A 240 12.16 -9.60 -4.57
N THR A 241 11.57 -9.30 -5.71
CA THR A 241 11.32 -10.26 -6.77
C THR A 241 11.91 -9.61 -7.99
N PRO A 242 13.11 -10.03 -8.44
CA PRO A 242 13.59 -9.55 -9.72
C PRO A 242 12.43 -9.74 -10.68
N LEU A 243 11.96 -8.61 -11.21
CA LEU A 243 11.03 -8.56 -12.31
C LEU A 243 9.53 -8.74 -11.99
N ARG A 244 9.06 -8.43 -10.78
CA ARG A 244 7.62 -8.27 -10.49
C ARG A 244 7.30 -6.84 -10.07
N ALA A 245 6.31 -6.22 -10.72
CA ALA A 245 5.84 -4.88 -10.39
C ALA A 245 5.02 -4.88 -9.08
N TYR A 246 5.06 -3.75 -8.35
CA TYR A 246 4.30 -3.55 -7.12
C TYR A 246 2.78 -3.42 -7.38
N ALA A 247 2.38 -2.86 -8.51
CA ALA A 247 1.01 -3.00 -8.99
C ALA A 247 1.07 -3.50 -10.43
N SER A 248 0.49 -4.67 -10.68
CA SER A 248 0.34 -5.20 -12.04
C SER A 248 -0.84 -4.47 -12.69
N SER A 249 -0.63 -3.21 -13.08
CA SER A 249 -1.45 -2.62 -14.13
C SER A 249 -0.91 -3.15 -15.46
N TRP A 250 -1.78 -3.64 -16.33
CA TRP A 250 -1.41 -4.04 -17.69
C TRP A 250 -0.75 -2.88 -18.49
N ASP A 251 -0.95 -1.65 -18.02
CA ASP A 251 -0.24 -0.44 -18.47
C ASP A 251 1.28 -0.44 -18.23
N SER A 252 1.79 -1.30 -17.34
CA SER A 252 3.18 -1.23 -16.85
C SER A 252 4.23 -1.71 -17.86
N TYR A 253 3.92 -2.68 -18.72
CA TYR A 253 4.86 -3.08 -19.79
C TYR A 253 4.99 -1.98 -20.86
N GLY A 254 3.87 -1.40 -21.29
CA GLY A 254 3.88 -0.26 -22.19
C GLY A 254 4.58 0.97 -21.59
N ALA A 255 4.32 1.27 -20.32
CA ALA A 255 5.00 2.36 -19.62
C ALA A 255 6.51 2.09 -19.43
N PHE A 256 6.90 0.85 -19.13
CA PHE A 256 8.31 0.45 -19.05
C PHE A 256 9.03 0.68 -20.38
N PHE A 257 8.44 0.24 -21.49
CA PHE A 257 9.03 0.50 -22.80
C PHE A 257 9.07 1.98 -23.12
N ARG A 258 7.97 2.71 -22.95
CA ARG A 258 7.93 4.16 -23.20
C ARG A 258 9.00 4.90 -22.40
N ASP A 259 9.05 4.74 -21.08
CA ASP A 259 9.97 5.51 -20.24
C ASP A 259 11.45 5.23 -20.59
N ASN A 260 11.81 3.95 -20.83
CA ASN A 260 13.19 3.58 -21.17
C ASN A 260 13.56 3.97 -22.60
N PHE A 261 12.67 3.75 -23.59
CA PHE A 261 12.92 4.13 -24.98
C PHE A 261 12.86 5.64 -25.19
N THR A 262 12.04 6.39 -24.45
CA THR A 262 12.05 7.87 -24.48
C THR A 262 13.37 8.41 -23.96
N PHE A 263 13.90 7.88 -22.85
CA PHE A 263 15.23 8.29 -22.37
C PHE A 263 16.33 7.94 -23.38
N LEU A 264 16.30 6.72 -23.93
CA LEU A 264 17.26 6.28 -24.95
C LEU A 264 17.20 7.13 -26.22
N ALA A 265 15.98 7.45 -26.70
CA ALA A 265 15.78 8.30 -27.87
C ALA A 265 16.32 9.71 -27.63
N SER A 266 15.99 10.33 -26.48
CA SER A 266 16.52 11.64 -26.11
C SER A 266 18.05 11.66 -26.01
N ALA A 267 18.65 10.64 -25.40
CA ALA A 267 20.10 10.50 -25.32
C ALA A 267 20.74 10.31 -26.72
N THR A 268 20.12 9.51 -27.58
CA THR A 268 20.60 9.27 -28.95
C THR A 268 20.52 10.53 -29.81
N VAL A 269 19.45 11.31 -29.69
CA VAL A 269 19.31 12.62 -30.36
C VAL A 269 20.40 13.57 -29.88
N TYR A 270 20.65 13.65 -28.57
CA TYR A 270 21.74 14.48 -28.03
C TYR A 270 23.12 14.04 -28.54
N ILE A 271 23.39 12.72 -28.55
CA ILE A 271 24.63 12.15 -29.10
C ILE A 271 24.78 12.50 -30.58
N ALA A 272 23.71 12.42 -31.38
CA ALA A 272 23.73 12.79 -32.79
C ALA A 272 24.07 14.27 -32.97
N VAL A 273 23.50 15.17 -32.16
CA VAL A 273 23.87 16.60 -32.17
C VAL A 273 25.36 16.78 -31.87
N VAL A 274 25.90 16.09 -30.85
CA VAL A 274 27.34 16.16 -30.55
C VAL A 274 28.18 15.63 -31.71
N LEU A 275 27.78 14.52 -32.33
CA LEU A 275 28.47 13.98 -33.52
C LEU A 275 28.48 14.99 -34.67
N THR A 276 27.37 15.67 -34.93
CA THR A 276 27.32 16.69 -35.99
C THR A 276 28.24 17.87 -35.70
N ALA A 277 28.30 18.35 -34.45
CA ALA A 277 29.23 19.40 -34.05
C ALA A 277 30.70 18.94 -34.18
N MET A 278 30.97 17.67 -33.87
CA MET A 278 32.30 17.07 -33.98
C MET A 278 32.73 16.93 -35.45
N GLN A 279 31.80 16.56 -36.34
CA GLN A 279 32.04 16.54 -37.79
C GLN A 279 32.41 17.93 -38.31
N VAL A 280 31.72 18.99 -37.85
CA VAL A 280 32.09 20.37 -38.19
C VAL A 280 33.48 20.73 -37.64
N GLY A 281 33.78 20.34 -36.41
CA GLY A 281 35.11 20.55 -35.80
C GLY A 281 36.23 19.90 -36.61
N LEU A 282 36.07 18.64 -37.01
CA LEU A 282 37.04 17.90 -37.82
C LEU A 282 37.27 18.52 -39.20
N ALA A 283 36.28 19.22 -39.74
CA ALA A 283 36.40 19.94 -41.01
C ALA A 283 37.21 21.25 -40.91
N THR A 284 37.46 21.77 -39.69
CA THR A 284 38.27 22.99 -39.51
C THR A 284 39.77 22.70 -39.50
N LYS A 285 40.58 23.62 -40.03
CA LYS A 285 42.05 23.48 -40.03
C LYS A 285 42.66 23.44 -38.62
N ALA A 286 42.04 24.11 -37.65
CA ALA A 286 42.55 24.21 -36.28
C ALA A 286 42.33 22.92 -35.46
N LEU A 287 41.17 22.27 -35.60
CA LEU A 287 40.82 21.07 -34.83
C LEU A 287 41.05 19.78 -35.63
N GLY A 288 40.89 19.82 -36.96
CA GLY A 288 41.14 18.67 -37.84
C GLY A 288 42.61 18.26 -37.89
N GLY A 289 43.56 19.18 -37.64
CA GLY A 289 44.99 18.87 -37.55
C GLY A 289 45.48 18.42 -36.17
N ASN A 290 44.59 18.31 -35.17
CA ASN A 290 44.97 17.93 -33.81
C ASN A 290 44.69 16.44 -33.55
N ASP A 291 45.75 15.65 -33.39
CA ASP A 291 45.68 14.20 -33.17
C ASP A 291 44.83 13.81 -31.95
N ALA A 292 44.86 14.62 -30.88
CA ALA A 292 44.05 14.37 -29.68
C ALA A 292 42.55 14.52 -29.99
N PHE A 293 42.19 15.49 -30.85
CA PHE A 293 40.80 15.71 -31.26
C PHE A 293 40.31 14.61 -32.22
N GLN A 294 41.16 14.13 -33.13
CA GLN A 294 40.82 13.00 -34.00
C GLN A 294 40.63 11.69 -33.22
N SER A 295 41.50 11.42 -32.24
CA SER A 295 41.37 10.26 -31.35
C SER A 295 40.08 10.31 -30.53
N ALA A 296 39.79 11.45 -29.90
CA ALA A 296 38.54 11.67 -29.18
C ALA A 296 37.31 11.49 -30.08
N SER A 297 37.37 11.97 -31.33
CA SER A 297 36.30 11.80 -32.32
C SER A 297 36.06 10.35 -32.70
N SER A 298 37.12 9.58 -32.85
CA SER A 298 37.05 8.16 -33.19
C SER A 298 36.40 7.37 -32.04
N VAL A 299 36.85 7.59 -30.80
CA VAL A 299 36.27 6.93 -29.61
C VAL A 299 34.80 7.31 -29.43
N PHE A 300 34.46 8.60 -29.57
CA PHE A 300 33.08 9.05 -29.42
C PHE A 300 32.16 8.50 -30.51
N THR A 301 32.65 8.35 -31.74
CA THR A 301 31.90 7.72 -32.84
C THR A 301 31.57 6.25 -32.56
N VAL A 302 32.56 5.48 -32.08
CA VAL A 302 32.37 4.09 -31.68
C VAL A 302 31.36 4.00 -30.53
N PHE A 303 31.47 4.88 -29.52
CA PHE A 303 30.52 4.98 -28.41
C PHE A 303 29.10 5.33 -28.88
N ALA A 304 28.95 6.25 -29.82
CA ALA A 304 27.65 6.68 -30.33
C ALA A 304 26.92 5.58 -31.11
N ILE A 305 27.65 4.64 -31.72
CA ILE A 305 27.08 3.48 -32.41
C ILE A 305 26.76 2.36 -31.42
N LEU A 306 27.75 1.94 -30.62
CA LEU A 306 27.62 0.79 -29.72
C LEU A 306 26.78 1.11 -28.48
N GLY A 307 26.87 2.32 -27.93
CA GLY A 307 26.21 2.72 -26.70
C GLY A 307 24.69 2.53 -26.75
N PRO A 308 23.97 3.12 -27.72
CA PRO A 308 22.53 2.92 -27.85
C PRO A 308 22.13 1.46 -28.11
N LEU A 309 22.93 0.69 -28.87
CA LEU A 309 22.67 -0.73 -29.13
C LEU A 309 22.80 -1.60 -27.87
N ILE A 310 23.85 -1.37 -27.08
CA ILE A 310 24.07 -2.06 -25.80
C ILE A 310 22.96 -1.69 -24.82
N ALA A 311 22.58 -0.41 -24.74
CA ALA A 311 21.49 0.02 -23.86
C ALA A 311 20.14 -0.59 -24.28
N ALA A 312 19.81 -0.59 -25.57
CA ALA A 312 18.59 -1.19 -26.09
C ALA A 312 18.53 -2.70 -25.83
N SER A 313 19.63 -3.42 -26.11
CA SER A 313 19.73 -4.86 -25.86
C SER A 313 19.62 -5.20 -24.36
N ALA A 314 20.22 -4.40 -23.47
CA ALA A 314 20.07 -4.54 -22.03
C ALA A 314 18.61 -4.35 -21.58
N ILE A 315 17.90 -3.34 -22.11
CA ILE A 315 16.47 -3.10 -21.81
C ILE A 315 15.63 -4.32 -22.24
N VAL A 316 15.85 -4.84 -23.44
CA VAL A 316 15.13 -6.03 -23.95
C VAL A 316 15.47 -7.26 -23.11
N LEU A 317 16.73 -7.48 -22.76
CA LEU A 317 17.15 -8.61 -21.92
C LEU A 317 16.45 -8.58 -20.56
N VAL A 318 16.43 -7.42 -19.89
CA VAL A 318 15.70 -7.24 -18.62
C VAL A 318 14.21 -7.55 -18.79
N PHE A 319 13.60 -7.08 -19.88
CA PHE A 319 12.20 -7.41 -20.18
C PHE A 319 11.97 -8.92 -20.40
N CYS A 320 12.84 -9.60 -21.14
CA CYS A 320 12.74 -11.04 -21.38
C CYS A 320 12.83 -11.83 -20.08
N LEU A 321 13.81 -11.49 -19.22
CA LEU A 321 13.91 -12.09 -17.89
C LEU A 321 12.60 -11.88 -17.11
N MET A 322 12.02 -10.68 -17.19
CA MET A 322 10.78 -10.33 -16.51
C MET A 322 9.60 -11.17 -16.95
N PHE A 323 9.46 -11.30 -18.26
CA PHE A 323 8.43 -12.10 -18.86
C PHE A 323 8.54 -13.57 -18.45
N VAL A 324 9.75 -14.14 -18.50
CA VAL A 324 10.00 -15.53 -18.11
C VAL A 324 9.70 -15.77 -16.62
N SER A 325 10.12 -14.87 -15.73
CA SER A 325 9.85 -14.96 -14.29
C SER A 325 8.33 -14.93 -13.99
N ASN A 326 7.60 -13.99 -14.58
CA ASN A 326 6.16 -13.90 -14.41
C ASN A 326 5.42 -15.11 -15.02
N LEU A 327 5.88 -15.62 -16.17
CA LEU A 327 5.34 -16.81 -16.80
C LEU A 327 5.58 -18.06 -15.93
N ALA A 328 6.79 -18.23 -15.39
CA ALA A 328 7.13 -19.32 -14.49
C ALA A 328 6.27 -19.29 -13.21
N TYR A 329 6.05 -18.11 -12.64
CA TYR A 329 5.14 -17.93 -11.51
C TYR A 329 3.69 -18.31 -11.89
N ALA A 330 3.20 -17.87 -13.04
CA ALA A 330 1.85 -18.20 -13.51
C ALA A 330 1.68 -19.72 -13.72
N VAL A 331 2.68 -20.38 -14.31
CA VAL A 331 2.68 -21.83 -14.53
C VAL A 331 2.75 -22.61 -13.22
N THR A 332 3.63 -22.21 -12.29
CA THR A 332 3.73 -22.87 -10.98
C THR A 332 2.46 -22.68 -10.14
N ALA A 333 1.86 -21.49 -10.17
CA ALA A 333 0.57 -21.23 -9.53
C ALA A 333 -0.55 -22.10 -10.13
N LYS A 334 -0.58 -22.26 -11.47
CA LYS A 334 -1.52 -23.16 -12.15
C LYS A 334 -1.33 -24.61 -11.72
N ARG A 335 -0.08 -25.11 -11.69
CA ARG A 335 0.24 -26.48 -11.25
C ARG A 335 -0.20 -26.74 -9.82
N ARG A 336 0.13 -25.85 -8.88
CA ARG A 336 -0.29 -25.97 -7.46
C ARG A 336 -1.81 -26.03 -7.29
N ARG A 337 -2.57 -25.28 -8.10
CA ARG A 337 -4.04 -25.35 -8.09
C ARG A 337 -4.56 -26.69 -8.59
N LEU A 338 -3.96 -27.24 -9.64
CA LEU A 338 -4.34 -28.55 -10.18
C LEU A 338 -3.98 -29.68 -9.20
N ASP A 339 -2.79 -29.63 -8.59
CA ASP A 339 -2.37 -30.61 -7.58
C ASP A 339 -3.29 -30.61 -6.36
N ARG A 340 -3.76 -29.43 -5.91
CA ARG A 340 -4.74 -29.32 -4.81
C ARG A 340 -6.10 -29.91 -5.17
N LYS A 341 -6.61 -29.65 -6.38
CA LYS A 341 -7.87 -30.27 -6.83
C LYS A 341 -7.76 -31.79 -6.82
N ARG A 342 -6.66 -32.32 -7.36
CA ARG A 342 -6.39 -33.77 -7.35
C ARG A 342 -6.31 -34.32 -5.93
N ASN A 343 -5.62 -33.64 -5.01
CA ASN A 343 -5.50 -34.09 -3.63
C ASN A 343 -6.81 -33.97 -2.83
N ALA A 344 -7.73 -33.08 -3.23
CA ALA A 344 -9.05 -32.94 -2.60
C ALA A 344 -10.07 -33.97 -3.14
N GLU A 345 -9.82 -34.54 -4.32
CA GLU A 345 -10.65 -35.58 -4.95
C GLU A 345 -10.16 -37.01 -4.67
N SER A 346 -8.97 -37.17 -4.09
CA SER A 346 -8.48 -38.46 -3.60
C SER A 346 -9.16 -38.82 -2.27
N PRO A 347 -9.87 -39.95 -2.16
CA PRO A 347 -10.64 -40.35 -0.98
C PRO A 347 -9.79 -40.71 0.25
#